data_AF-A0ABD3G8T3-F1
#
_entry.id   AF-A0ABD3G8T3-F1
#
_cell.length_a   1.000
_cell.length_b   1.000
_cell.length_c   1.000
_cell.angle_alpha   90.00
_cell.angle_beta   90.00
_cell.angle_gamma   90.00
#
_symmetry.space_group_name_H-M   'P 1'
#
loop_
_entity.id
_entity.type
_entity.pdbx_description
1 polymer ?
#
loop_
_entity_poly.entity_id
_entity_poly.type
_entity_poly.pdbx_seq_one_letter_code
_entity_poly.pdbx_strand_id
1 'polypeptide(L)'
;MAQASMSYIFCCNAHSVPLLATGRFLGRRFAGGAKEVKLSPSGGKYRTERWRVANVARASMEDFLKVEGTKKVDVNSRVWLSLIDAELQRGNEKQALELAKQLPAFGAAQLVPQRAYTLEELRLNKIEAEKFLSPVDKTLGSVRGNIQLAAVLLGVSVWRILDLNQFQLLGAVLLFLFLGTVDQVVNGGGVEGLLLDTVGRLLSKKYRERVAKHEAGHFLVAYLMGFMPKSYTLSSLDAFQRFGALNVQAGTTFIDFEFQAEVESGKVSSGTLDKVSCIALAGVATEYLVYGVAEGGVADINQLDGLMKILGFTQRKADSQVRWAVLNTVSILRRHLNLHSKLADYMTAGKSVLECVGLIEEELANCSNI
;
A
#
# COMPACT_ATOMS: atom_id res chain seq x y z
N MET A 1 -25.70 -4.35 -3.45
CA MET A 1 -25.06 -3.62 -2.35
C MET A 1 -23.62 -4.05 -2.28
N ALA A 2 -22.74 -3.35 -2.98
CA ALA A 2 -21.30 -3.44 -2.73
C ALA A 2 -21.00 -2.29 -1.78
N GLN A 3 -20.79 -2.60 -0.49
CA GLN A 3 -20.13 -1.67 0.41
C GLN A 3 -18.75 -1.42 -0.18
N ALA A 4 -18.50 -0.17 -0.58
CA ALA A 4 -17.13 0.28 -0.82
C ALA A 4 -16.44 0.26 0.54
N SER A 5 -15.76 -0.84 0.85
CA SER A 5 -14.79 -0.89 1.93
C SER A 5 -13.72 0.15 1.60
N MET A 6 -13.62 1.18 2.44
CA MET A 6 -12.60 2.22 2.33
C MET A 6 -11.27 1.61 2.78
N SER A 7 -10.71 0.72 1.96
CA SER A 7 -9.34 0.24 2.14
C SER A 7 -8.43 1.42 1.89
N TYR A 8 -7.75 1.92 2.92
CA TYR A 8 -6.72 2.92 2.77
C TYR A 8 -5.52 2.26 2.06
N ILE A 9 -5.45 2.48 0.75
CA ILE A 9 -4.28 2.13 -0.06
C ILE A 9 -3.38 3.37 -0.04
N PHE A 10 -2.24 3.26 0.63
CA PHE A 10 -1.15 4.22 0.44
C PHE A 10 -0.61 3.98 -0.99
N CYS A 11 -0.96 4.90 -1.87
CA CYS A 11 -0.70 4.83 -3.31
C CYS A 11 0.37 5.86 -3.66
N CYS A 12 1.33 5.45 -4.48
CA CYS A 12 2.41 6.34 -4.91
C CYS A 12 1.95 7.25 -6.07
N ASN A 13 1.50 8.47 -5.73
CA ASN A 13 1.16 9.63 -6.58
C ASN A 13 -0.31 9.79 -7.08
N ALA A 14 -0.71 11.06 -7.23
CA ALA A 14 -2.07 11.58 -7.15
C ALA A 14 -2.82 11.61 -8.48
N HIS A 15 -4.09 11.20 -8.48
CA HIS A 15 -5.21 11.94 -9.07
C HIS A 15 -6.55 11.45 -8.50
N SER A 16 -7.43 12.41 -8.24
CA SER A 16 -8.87 12.30 -7.88
C SER A 16 -9.26 11.80 -6.48
N VAL A 17 -9.49 12.78 -5.59
CA VAL A 17 -10.42 12.70 -4.46
C VAL A 17 -11.85 12.70 -5.02
N PRO A 18 -12.75 11.77 -4.65
CA PRO A 18 -14.18 11.96 -4.87
C PRO A 18 -14.70 12.93 -3.79
N LEU A 19 -15.10 14.12 -4.23
CA LEU A 19 -15.91 15.04 -3.43
C LEU A 19 -17.21 14.34 -2.99
N LEU A 20 -17.54 14.50 -1.70
CA LEU A 20 -18.81 14.14 -1.08
C LEU A 20 -20.01 14.61 -1.93
N ALA A 21 -20.80 13.65 -2.41
CA ALA A 21 -22.16 13.91 -2.86
C ALA A 21 -23.13 13.55 -1.73
N THR A 22 -23.66 14.58 -1.07
CA THR A 22 -24.84 14.55 -0.22
C THR A 22 -26.03 13.95 -0.98
N GLY A 23 -26.61 12.85 -0.48
CA GLY A 23 -27.80 12.23 -1.08
C GLY A 23 -28.67 11.53 -0.05
N ARG A 24 -29.85 12.12 0.22
CA ARG A 24 -30.88 11.63 1.13
C ARG A 24 -31.34 10.21 0.78
N PHE A 25 -31.46 9.39 1.83
CA PHE A 25 -32.18 8.11 1.83
C PHE A 25 -33.67 8.30 1.46
N LEU A 26 -34.13 7.55 0.47
CA LEU A 26 -35.53 7.16 0.30
C LEU A 26 -35.56 5.75 -0.26
N GLY A 27 -36.10 4.82 0.53
CA GLY A 27 -36.02 3.39 0.29
C GLY A 27 -36.93 2.88 -0.83
N ARG A 28 -36.65 1.66 -1.30
CA ARG A 28 -37.64 0.68 -1.76
C ARG A 28 -37.00 -0.71 -1.86
N ARG A 29 -37.71 -1.70 -1.33
CA ARG A 29 -37.47 -3.15 -1.49
C ARG A 29 -37.61 -3.54 -2.96
N PHE A 30 -36.76 -4.44 -3.43
CA PHE A 30 -37.15 -5.44 -4.43
C PHE A 30 -36.48 -6.78 -4.13
N ALA A 31 -37.33 -7.80 -4.03
CA ALA A 31 -36.97 -9.21 -3.95
C ALA A 31 -36.76 -9.77 -5.36
N GLY A 32 -35.80 -10.66 -5.53
CA GLY A 32 -35.58 -11.39 -6.78
C GLY A 32 -34.60 -12.54 -6.54
N GLY A 33 -35.09 -13.78 -6.66
CA GLY A 33 -34.40 -15.01 -6.27
C GLY A 33 -33.20 -15.37 -7.14
N ALA A 34 -32.17 -15.93 -6.51
CA ALA A 34 -31.02 -16.55 -7.14
C ALA A 34 -31.21 -18.07 -7.15
N LYS A 35 -31.13 -18.69 -8.34
CA LYS A 35 -30.97 -20.13 -8.52
C LYS A 35 -29.49 -20.50 -8.37
N GLU A 36 -29.20 -21.44 -7.47
CA GLU A 36 -27.88 -22.05 -7.33
C GLU A 36 -27.54 -22.94 -8.54
N VAL A 37 -26.35 -22.75 -9.12
CA VAL A 37 -25.72 -23.69 -10.04
C VAL A 37 -24.59 -24.38 -9.29
N LYS A 38 -24.73 -25.68 -9.05
CA LYS A 38 -23.70 -26.54 -8.44
C LYS A 38 -22.60 -26.84 -9.47
N LEU A 39 -21.36 -26.51 -9.13
CA LEU A 39 -20.17 -27.06 -9.78
C LEU A 39 -19.42 -27.94 -8.78
N SER A 40 -19.24 -29.22 -9.15
CA SER A 40 -18.50 -30.23 -8.40
C SER A 40 -17.00 -30.12 -8.69
N PRO A 41 -16.10 -30.21 -7.70
CA PRO A 41 -14.66 -30.26 -7.96
C PRO A 41 -14.11 -31.70 -7.85
N SER A 42 -13.51 -32.19 -8.93
CA SER A 42 -12.64 -33.38 -8.95
C SER A 42 -11.16 -32.99 -8.96
N GLY A 43 -10.35 -33.59 -8.09
CA GLY A 43 -8.88 -33.62 -8.13
C GLY A 43 -8.18 -32.48 -7.37
N GLY A 44 -7.13 -32.67 -6.56
CA GLY A 44 -6.27 -33.83 -6.37
C GLY A 44 -5.47 -33.75 -5.06
N LYS A 45 -4.81 -34.87 -4.76
CA LYS A 45 -4.30 -35.36 -3.45
C LYS A 45 -3.32 -34.46 -2.67
N TYR A 46 -2.83 -33.35 -3.22
CA TYR A 46 -1.93 -32.42 -2.48
C TYR A 46 -2.67 -31.59 -1.41
N ARG A 47 -3.97 -31.36 -1.60
CA ARG A 47 -4.80 -30.63 -0.62
C ARG A 47 -5.01 -31.47 0.65
N THR A 48 -5.17 -32.78 0.55
CA THR A 48 -5.49 -33.62 1.71
C THR A 48 -4.36 -33.77 2.73
N GLU A 49 -3.10 -33.78 2.30
CA GLU A 49 -1.94 -33.82 3.22
C GLU A 49 -1.84 -32.53 4.05
N ARG A 50 -1.92 -31.37 3.39
CA ARG A 50 -1.85 -30.04 4.03
C ARG A 50 -3.02 -29.81 5.00
N TRP A 51 -4.21 -30.30 4.63
CA TRP A 51 -5.39 -30.26 5.50
C TRP A 51 -5.29 -31.24 6.68
N ARG A 52 -4.66 -32.42 6.53
CA ARG A 52 -4.37 -33.30 7.66
C ARG A 52 -3.39 -32.67 8.64
N VAL A 53 -2.30 -32.07 8.15
CA VAL A 53 -1.34 -31.38 9.02
C VAL A 53 -2.00 -30.19 9.73
N ALA A 54 -2.82 -29.40 9.03
CA ALA A 54 -3.55 -28.28 9.64
C ALA A 54 -4.60 -28.73 10.67
N ASN A 55 -5.30 -29.84 10.43
CA ASN A 55 -6.28 -30.38 11.39
C ASN A 55 -5.62 -31.06 12.58
N VAL A 56 -4.48 -31.72 12.40
CA VAL A 56 -3.67 -32.28 13.51
C VAL A 56 -3.06 -31.16 14.35
N ALA A 57 -2.56 -30.09 13.72
CA ALA A 57 -2.09 -28.90 14.41
C ALA A 57 -3.22 -28.21 15.19
N ARG A 58 -4.44 -28.16 14.64
CA ARG A 58 -5.62 -27.61 15.30
C ARG A 58 -6.10 -28.47 16.47
N ALA A 59 -6.16 -29.79 16.34
CA ALA A 59 -6.52 -30.69 17.43
C ALA A 59 -5.51 -30.60 18.58
N SER A 60 -4.21 -30.56 18.24
CA SER A 60 -3.15 -30.34 19.22
C SER A 60 -3.22 -28.95 19.86
N MET A 61 -3.70 -27.92 19.14
CA MET A 61 -3.87 -26.55 19.62
C MET A 61 -5.11 -26.37 20.49
N GLU A 62 -6.25 -26.98 20.17
CA GLU A 62 -7.47 -26.93 21.00
C GLU A 62 -7.26 -27.65 22.35
N ASP A 63 -6.40 -28.67 22.37
CA ASP A 63 -5.95 -29.31 23.61
C ASP A 63 -4.84 -28.50 24.32
N PHE A 64 -3.93 -27.82 23.60
CA PHE A 64 -2.91 -26.94 24.20
C PHE A 64 -3.48 -25.63 24.78
N LEU A 65 -4.43 -25.00 24.09
CA LEU A 65 -5.07 -23.74 24.50
C LEU A 65 -6.01 -23.92 25.70
N LYS A 66 -6.39 -25.16 26.03
CA LYS A 66 -7.15 -25.48 27.24
C LYS A 66 -6.29 -25.58 28.49
N VAL A 67 -4.96 -25.73 28.37
CA VAL A 67 -4.11 -26.15 29.50
C VAL A 67 -3.36 -25.00 30.18
N GLU A 68 -3.02 -23.89 29.51
CA GLU A 68 -2.26 -22.83 30.19
C GLU A 68 -2.72 -21.41 29.84
N GLY A 69 -3.32 -20.76 30.83
CA GLY A 69 -3.32 -19.30 30.90
C GLY A 69 -1.89 -18.79 31.00
N THR A 70 -1.58 -17.76 30.20
CA THR A 70 -0.40 -16.88 30.33
C THR A 70 0.96 -17.59 30.33
N LYS A 71 1.46 -17.96 29.14
CA LYS A 71 2.91 -18.02 28.85
C LYS A 71 3.11 -17.93 27.32
N LYS A 72 3.98 -17.03 26.86
CA LYS A 72 4.46 -16.98 25.47
C LYS A 72 5.16 -18.31 25.19
N VAL A 73 4.48 -19.22 24.50
CA VAL A 73 5.07 -20.47 24.04
C VAL A 73 6.04 -20.12 22.93
N ASP A 74 7.29 -20.58 23.05
CA ASP A 74 8.36 -20.48 22.04
C ASP A 74 8.02 -21.39 20.85
N VAL A 75 6.97 -21.01 20.13
CA VAL A 75 6.55 -21.64 18.89
C VAL A 75 7.31 -20.96 17.77
N ASN A 76 8.09 -21.75 17.03
CA ASN A 76 8.85 -21.31 15.86
C ASN A 76 7.98 -20.41 14.96
N SER A 77 8.44 -19.20 14.63
CA SER A 77 7.70 -18.21 13.82
C SER A 77 7.11 -18.81 12.54
N ARG A 78 7.72 -19.86 11.99
CA ARG A 78 7.20 -20.63 10.85
C ARG A 78 5.81 -21.24 11.07
N VAL A 79 5.51 -21.73 12.27
CA VAL A 79 4.20 -22.32 12.60
C VAL A 79 3.13 -21.22 12.61
N TRP A 80 3.40 -20.09 13.26
CA TRP A 80 2.50 -18.93 13.25
C TRP A 80 2.24 -18.44 11.83
N LEU A 81 3.27 -18.31 10.99
CA LEU A 81 3.12 -17.94 9.58
C LEU A 81 2.24 -18.93 8.81
N SER A 82 2.37 -20.24 9.06
CA SER A 82 1.53 -21.25 8.40
C SER A 82 0.05 -21.17 8.80
N LEU A 83 -0.23 -20.78 10.05
CA LEU A 83 -1.60 -20.58 10.55
C LEU A 83 -2.20 -19.30 9.98
N ILE A 84 -1.41 -18.22 9.91
CA ILE A 84 -1.82 -16.96 9.28
C ILE A 84 -2.15 -17.20 7.80
N ASP A 85 -1.33 -17.97 7.06
CA ASP A 85 -1.61 -18.33 5.66
C ASP A 85 -2.95 -19.06 5.51
N ALA A 86 -3.23 -20.01 6.40
CA ALA A 86 -4.46 -20.77 6.38
C ALA A 86 -5.70 -19.88 6.61
N GLU A 87 -5.62 -18.90 7.52
CA GLU A 87 -6.73 -17.98 7.79
C GLU A 87 -6.89 -16.91 6.70
N LEU A 88 -5.81 -16.41 6.12
CA LEU A 88 -5.86 -15.49 4.97
C LEU A 88 -6.49 -16.18 3.75
N GLN A 89 -6.15 -17.45 3.48
CA GLN A 89 -6.78 -18.23 2.40
C GLN A 89 -8.27 -18.48 2.61
N ARG A 90 -8.73 -18.48 3.88
CA ARG A 90 -10.15 -18.59 4.24
C ARG A 90 -10.89 -17.25 4.21
N GLY A 91 -10.19 -16.13 4.03
CA GLY A 91 -10.76 -14.78 4.11
C GLY A 91 -10.99 -14.28 5.54
N ASN A 92 -10.46 -14.98 6.55
CA ASN A 92 -10.63 -14.63 7.96
C ASN A 92 -9.56 -13.63 8.43
N GLU A 93 -9.57 -12.44 7.84
CA GLU A 93 -8.55 -11.40 8.07
C GLU A 93 -8.42 -10.97 9.53
N LYS A 94 -9.53 -10.94 10.30
CA LYS A 94 -9.51 -10.63 11.75
C LYS A 94 -8.72 -11.68 12.54
N GLN A 95 -8.91 -12.95 12.22
CA GLN A 95 -8.21 -14.03 12.91
C GLN A 95 -6.73 -14.09 12.52
N ALA A 96 -6.42 -13.80 11.24
CA ALA A 96 -5.05 -13.63 10.79
C ALA A 96 -4.32 -12.51 11.56
N LEU A 97 -4.99 -11.38 11.81
CA LEU A 97 -4.43 -10.28 12.61
C LEU A 97 -4.18 -10.68 14.06
N GLU A 98 -5.11 -11.39 14.70
CA GLU A 98 -4.92 -11.89 16.08
C GLU A 98 -3.76 -12.89 16.19
N LEU A 99 -3.56 -13.73 15.16
CA LEU A 99 -2.40 -14.61 15.09
C LEU A 99 -1.09 -13.85 14.86
N ALA A 100 -1.12 -12.79 14.04
CA ALA A 100 0.05 -11.94 13.80
C ALA A 100 0.54 -11.23 15.07
N LYS A 101 -0.37 -10.89 16.02
CA LYS A 101 0.00 -10.34 17.34
C LYS A 101 0.88 -11.25 18.19
N GLN A 102 0.96 -12.56 17.87
CA GLN A 102 1.86 -13.50 18.56
C GLN A 102 3.30 -13.44 18.03
N LEU A 103 3.52 -12.82 16.87
CA LEU A 103 4.85 -12.68 16.30
C LEU A 103 5.66 -11.61 17.05
N PRO A 104 6.96 -11.86 17.33
CA PRO A 104 7.75 -10.99 18.19
C PRO A 104 8.06 -9.62 17.59
N ALA A 105 8.26 -9.49 16.27
CA ALA A 105 8.56 -8.20 15.66
C ALA A 105 7.29 -7.39 15.27
N PHE A 106 6.11 -8.02 15.26
CA PHE A 106 4.87 -7.35 14.93
C PHE A 106 4.50 -6.29 15.98
N GLY A 107 4.37 -5.03 15.55
CA GLY A 107 4.05 -3.94 16.48
C GLY A 107 5.15 -3.60 17.49
N ALA A 108 6.38 -4.10 17.29
CA ALA A 108 7.48 -3.96 18.24
C ALA A 108 8.33 -2.69 18.05
N ALA A 109 7.93 -1.76 17.16
CA ALA A 109 8.67 -0.52 16.91
C ALA A 109 8.85 0.30 18.19
N GLN A 110 10.10 0.56 18.57
CA GLN A 110 10.42 1.51 19.61
C GLN A 110 10.31 2.94 19.08
N LEU A 111 9.29 3.66 19.56
CA LEU A 111 9.00 5.03 19.16
C LEU A 111 9.64 6.04 20.10
N VAL A 112 10.04 7.17 19.53
CA VAL A 112 10.55 8.34 20.25
C VAL A 112 9.37 9.04 20.95
N PRO A 113 9.52 9.53 22.19
CA PRO A 113 8.46 10.22 22.92
C PRO A 113 7.83 11.37 22.13
N GLN A 114 6.51 11.54 22.26
CA GLN A 114 5.80 12.60 21.57
C GLN A 114 6.11 13.96 22.21
N ARG A 115 6.71 14.85 21.43
CA ARG A 115 6.95 16.27 21.77
C ARG A 115 6.87 17.14 20.51
N ALA A 116 6.73 18.44 20.68
CA ALA A 116 6.74 19.37 19.56
C ALA A 116 8.18 19.59 19.03
N TYR A 117 8.60 18.77 18.07
CA TYR A 117 9.91 18.88 17.44
C TYR A 117 9.98 20.11 16.51
N THR A 118 11.10 20.83 16.52
CA THR A 118 11.36 21.93 15.58
C THR A 118 12.02 21.42 14.29
N LEU A 119 12.03 22.26 13.25
CA LEU A 119 12.73 21.93 11.99
C LEU A 119 14.25 21.84 12.21
N GLU A 120 14.79 22.63 13.13
CA GLU A 120 16.19 22.59 13.53
C GLU A 120 16.53 21.23 14.16
N GLU A 121 15.66 20.68 15.01
CA GLU A 121 15.87 19.35 15.60
C GLU A 121 15.86 18.23 14.55
N LEU A 122 15.05 18.34 13.50
CA LEU A 122 15.12 17.42 12.36
C LEU A 122 16.43 17.56 11.60
N ARG A 123 16.87 18.80 11.33
CA ARG A 123 18.15 19.07 10.67
C ARG A 123 19.34 18.56 11.49
N LEU A 124 19.29 18.68 12.82
CA LEU A 124 20.30 18.11 13.73
C LEU A 124 20.36 16.57 13.63
N ASN A 125 19.23 15.91 13.36
CA ASN A 125 19.16 14.48 13.07
C ASN A 125 19.46 14.15 11.58
N LYS A 126 20.01 15.09 10.82
CA LYS A 126 20.31 14.97 9.37
C LYS A 126 19.07 14.65 8.53
N ILE A 127 17.94 15.28 8.84
CA ILE A 127 16.69 15.18 8.10
C ILE A 127 16.37 16.56 7.52
N GLU A 128 16.48 16.68 6.20
CA GLU A 128 16.10 17.89 5.47
C GLU A 128 14.61 17.79 5.08
N ALA A 129 13.74 18.34 5.94
CA ALA A 129 12.28 18.26 5.77
C ALA A 129 11.79 18.79 4.42
N GLU A 130 12.48 19.77 3.82
CA GLU A 130 12.14 20.35 2.51
C GLU A 130 12.28 19.32 1.37
N LYS A 131 13.41 18.60 1.30
CA LYS A 131 13.64 17.53 0.30
C LYS A 131 12.81 16.27 0.55
N PHE A 132 12.25 16.15 1.74
CA PHE A 132 11.42 15.05 2.19
C PHE A 132 9.95 15.30 1.85
N LEU A 133 9.40 16.46 2.23
CA LEU A 133 7.96 16.76 2.11
C LEU A 133 7.57 17.43 0.78
N SER A 134 8.52 17.69 -0.11
CA SER A 134 8.26 18.16 -1.47
C SER A 134 8.87 17.22 -2.51
N PRO A 135 8.24 16.05 -2.77
CA PRO A 135 8.74 15.14 -3.80
C PRO A 135 8.73 15.82 -5.17
N VAL A 136 9.83 15.71 -5.92
CA VAL A 136 9.94 16.26 -7.28
C VAL A 136 10.20 15.12 -8.26
N ASP A 137 9.18 14.75 -9.03
CA ASP A 137 9.25 13.65 -9.98
C ASP A 137 10.06 14.03 -11.24
N LYS A 138 11.35 13.68 -11.23
CA LYS A 138 12.24 13.89 -12.38
C LYS A 138 12.21 12.73 -13.36
N THR A 139 12.07 11.50 -12.86
CA THR A 139 12.21 10.30 -13.69
C THR A 139 10.98 10.05 -14.55
N LEU A 140 9.79 10.08 -13.96
CA LEU A 140 8.55 9.89 -14.72
C LEU A 140 8.24 11.11 -15.58
N GLY A 141 8.63 12.31 -15.14
CA GLY A 141 8.53 13.54 -15.93
C GLY A 141 9.29 13.46 -17.26
N SER A 142 10.52 12.92 -17.24
CA SER A 142 11.31 12.69 -18.47
C SER A 142 10.69 11.62 -19.37
N VAL A 143 10.19 10.52 -18.78
CA VAL A 143 9.49 9.46 -19.53
C VAL A 143 8.22 10.01 -20.18
N ARG A 144 7.42 10.79 -19.45
CA ARG A 144 6.21 11.44 -19.96
C ARG A 144 6.53 12.35 -21.15
N GLY A 145 7.56 13.19 -21.04
CA GLY A 145 7.98 14.07 -22.14
C GLY A 145 8.37 13.30 -23.39
N ASN A 146 9.12 12.19 -23.24
CA ASN A 146 9.52 11.35 -24.37
C ASN A 146 8.32 10.63 -25.01
N ILE A 147 7.37 10.15 -24.19
CA ILE A 147 6.13 9.53 -24.69
C ILE A 147 5.28 10.56 -25.45
N GLN A 148 5.15 11.78 -24.94
CA GLN A 148 4.41 12.85 -25.62
C GLN A 148 5.05 13.19 -26.97
N LEU A 149 6.39 13.31 -27.01
CA LEU A 149 7.10 13.52 -28.27
C LEU A 149 6.88 12.37 -29.25
N ALA A 150 7.00 11.13 -28.79
CA ALA A 150 6.74 9.94 -29.61
C ALA A 150 5.29 9.90 -30.11
N ALA A 151 4.31 10.23 -29.28
CA ALA A 151 2.90 10.29 -29.66
C ALA A 151 2.64 11.34 -30.76
N VAL A 152 3.28 12.50 -30.67
CA VAL A 152 3.20 13.54 -31.71
C VAL A 152 3.83 13.03 -33.02
N LEU A 153 5.02 12.44 -32.96
CA LEU A 153 5.69 11.89 -34.15
C LEU A 153 4.89 10.75 -34.79
N LEU A 154 4.30 9.87 -33.97
CA LEU A 154 3.38 8.82 -34.42
C LEU A 154 2.13 9.43 -35.05
N GLY A 155 1.52 10.46 -34.46
CA GLY A 155 0.38 11.17 -35.02
C GLY A 155 0.68 11.78 -36.40
N VAL A 156 1.84 12.44 -36.54
CA VAL A 156 2.32 12.98 -37.83
C VAL A 156 2.58 11.87 -38.84
N SER A 157 3.18 10.76 -38.42
CA SER A 157 3.47 9.62 -39.30
C SER A 157 2.19 8.93 -39.78
N VAL A 158 1.23 8.72 -38.87
CA VAL A 158 -0.10 8.15 -39.18
C VAL A 158 -0.86 9.07 -40.14
N TRP A 159 -0.82 10.38 -39.93
CA TRP A 159 -1.41 11.34 -40.86
C TRP A 159 -0.80 11.21 -42.26
N ARG A 160 0.53 11.11 -42.37
CA ARG A 160 1.23 10.97 -43.65
C ARG A 160 1.06 9.62 -44.34
N ILE A 161 0.89 8.53 -43.59
CA ILE A 161 0.77 7.17 -44.16
C ILE A 161 -0.66 6.86 -44.57
N LEU A 162 -1.64 7.35 -43.80
CA LEU A 162 -3.06 7.08 -44.05
C LEU A 162 -3.74 8.18 -44.88
N ASP A 163 -2.99 9.21 -45.31
CA ASP A 163 -3.47 10.37 -46.08
C ASP A 163 -4.80 10.93 -45.52
N LEU A 164 -4.86 11.10 -44.20
CA LEU A 164 -6.09 11.51 -43.51
C LEU A 164 -6.53 12.90 -43.98
N ASN A 165 -7.80 13.03 -44.36
CA ASN A 165 -8.41 14.32 -44.70
C ASN A 165 -8.52 15.21 -43.44
N GLN A 166 -8.59 16.53 -43.59
CA GLN A 166 -8.68 17.50 -42.50
C GLN A 166 -9.82 17.20 -41.51
N PHE A 167 -10.98 16.76 -42.02
CA PHE A 167 -12.11 16.36 -41.17
C PHE A 167 -11.86 15.05 -40.41
N GLN A 168 -11.15 14.09 -41.01
CA GLN A 168 -10.79 12.83 -40.35
C GLN A 168 -9.72 13.06 -39.28
N LEU A 169 -8.74 13.91 -39.54
CA LEU A 169 -7.73 14.32 -38.56
C LEU A 169 -8.39 15.04 -37.37
N LEU A 170 -9.28 16.01 -37.65
CA LEU A 170 -10.05 16.69 -36.61
C LEU A 170 -10.89 15.71 -35.79
N GLY A 171 -11.59 14.78 -36.45
CA GLY A 171 -12.37 13.74 -35.80
C GLY A 171 -11.52 12.84 -34.90
N ALA A 172 -10.33 12.43 -35.35
CA ALA A 172 -9.41 11.61 -34.59
C ALA A 172 -8.87 12.35 -33.35
N VAL A 173 -8.50 13.63 -33.49
CA VAL A 173 -8.04 14.47 -32.36
C VAL A 173 -9.17 14.67 -31.35
N LEU A 174 -10.38 15.00 -31.80
CA LEU A 174 -11.53 15.16 -30.91
C LEU A 174 -11.89 13.86 -30.19
N LEU A 175 -11.84 12.72 -30.88
CA LEU A 175 -12.04 11.41 -30.28
C LEU A 175 -10.97 11.10 -29.24
N PHE A 176 -9.70 11.38 -29.52
CA PHE A 176 -8.60 11.17 -28.59
C PHE A 176 -8.76 12.04 -27.33
N LEU A 177 -9.08 13.33 -27.50
CA LEU A 177 -9.37 14.24 -26.39
C LEU A 177 -10.57 13.75 -25.58
N PHE A 178 -11.63 13.30 -26.25
CA PHE A 178 -12.81 12.75 -25.58
C PHE A 178 -12.50 11.48 -24.79
N LEU A 179 -11.71 10.55 -25.34
CA LEU A 179 -11.28 9.36 -24.61
C LEU A 179 -10.42 9.72 -23.40
N GLY A 180 -9.52 10.70 -23.54
CA GLY A 180 -8.72 11.22 -22.44
C GLY A 180 -9.58 11.86 -21.34
N THR A 181 -10.58 12.67 -21.69
CA THR A 181 -11.48 13.25 -20.69
C THR A 181 -12.35 12.20 -20.01
N VAL A 182 -12.82 11.20 -20.76
CA VAL A 182 -13.53 10.05 -20.18
C VAL A 182 -12.64 9.31 -19.19
N ASP A 183 -11.37 9.06 -19.51
CA ASP A 183 -10.44 8.41 -18.57
C ASP A 183 -10.23 9.25 -17.30
N GLN A 184 -10.05 10.57 -17.45
CA GLN A 184 -9.87 11.50 -16.32
C GLN A 184 -11.12 11.58 -15.43
N VAL A 185 -12.33 11.54 -16.01
CA VAL A 185 -13.59 11.66 -15.26
C VAL A 185 -14.03 10.33 -14.67
N VAL A 186 -13.95 9.23 -15.43
CA VAL A 186 -14.48 7.92 -15.04
C VAL A 186 -13.46 7.15 -14.21
N ASN A 187 -12.20 7.14 -14.63
CA ASN A 187 -11.14 6.36 -14.00
C ASN A 187 -10.13 7.22 -13.23
N GLY A 188 -10.33 8.53 -13.13
CA GLY A 188 -9.36 9.43 -12.48
C GLY A 188 -8.01 9.52 -13.19
N GLY A 189 -7.96 9.21 -14.50
CA GLY A 189 -6.71 9.11 -15.26
C GLY A 189 -6.00 7.76 -15.11
N GLY A 190 -6.73 6.73 -14.69
CA GLY A 190 -6.19 5.40 -14.42
C GLY A 190 -5.57 4.71 -15.65
N VAL A 191 -6.17 4.85 -16.84
CA VAL A 191 -5.59 4.24 -18.05
C VAL A 191 -4.30 4.96 -18.46
N GLU A 192 -4.29 6.30 -18.41
CA GLU A 192 -3.06 7.08 -18.63
C GLU A 192 -1.96 6.70 -17.61
N GLY A 193 -2.32 6.61 -16.33
CA GLY A 193 -1.41 6.22 -15.25
C GLY A 193 -0.84 4.81 -15.42
N LEU A 194 -1.67 3.84 -15.83
CA LEU A 194 -1.25 2.48 -16.13
C LEU A 194 -0.24 2.44 -17.29
N LEU A 195 -0.51 3.17 -18.37
CA LEU A 195 0.40 3.26 -19.52
C LEU A 195 1.73 3.90 -19.13
N LEU A 196 1.69 5.01 -18.39
CA LEU A 196 2.89 5.71 -17.93
C LEU A 196 3.74 4.85 -16.99
N ASP A 197 3.13 4.16 -16.02
CA ASP A 197 3.85 3.26 -15.11
C ASP A 197 4.45 2.05 -15.86
N THR A 198 3.69 1.46 -16.78
CA THR A 198 4.15 0.31 -17.59
C THR A 198 5.34 0.70 -18.47
N VAL A 199 5.24 1.81 -19.20
CA VAL A 199 6.33 2.29 -20.08
C VAL A 199 7.51 2.79 -19.24
N GLY A 200 7.25 3.48 -18.13
CA GLY A 200 8.28 3.95 -17.20
C GLY A 200 9.12 2.81 -16.65
N ARG A 201 8.50 1.67 -16.28
CA ARG A 201 9.23 0.48 -15.84
C ARG A 201 9.98 -0.24 -16.94
N LEU A 202 9.39 -0.30 -18.14
CA LEU A 202 10.03 -0.91 -19.30
C LEU A 202 11.33 -0.17 -19.67
N LEU A 203 11.28 1.17 -19.62
CA LEU A 203 12.38 2.03 -20.06
C LEU A 203 13.36 2.38 -18.93
N SER A 204 12.92 2.39 -17.68
CA SER A 204 13.74 2.84 -16.54
C SER A 204 13.83 1.78 -15.43
N LYS A 205 14.96 1.07 -15.40
CA LYS A 205 15.32 0.18 -14.28
C LYS A 205 15.36 0.95 -12.95
N LYS A 206 15.84 2.20 -12.98
CA LYS A 206 15.91 3.10 -11.81
C LYS A 206 14.52 3.38 -11.22
N TYR A 207 13.51 3.61 -12.07
CA TYR A 207 12.14 3.82 -11.61
C TYR A 207 11.57 2.57 -10.92
N ARG A 208 11.76 1.40 -11.54
CA ARG A 208 11.32 0.12 -10.96
C ARG A 208 11.98 -0.16 -9.59
N GLU A 209 13.28 0.05 -9.48
CA GLU A 209 14.02 -0.10 -8.21
C GLU A 209 13.58 0.92 -7.16
N ARG A 210 13.27 2.15 -7.55
CA ARG A 210 12.76 3.19 -6.65
C ARG A 210 11.40 2.81 -6.07
N VAL A 211 10.44 2.40 -6.92
CA VAL A 211 9.11 1.98 -6.45
C VAL A 211 9.18 0.75 -5.55
N ALA A 212 9.99 -0.26 -5.89
CA ALA A 212 10.15 -1.44 -5.05
C ALA A 212 10.66 -1.09 -3.64
N LYS A 213 11.62 -0.17 -3.54
CA LYS A 213 12.11 0.32 -2.25
C LYS A 213 11.06 1.15 -1.51
N HIS A 214 10.33 2.03 -2.20
CA HIS A 214 9.23 2.82 -1.63
C HIS A 214 8.18 1.92 -0.96
N GLU A 215 7.68 0.92 -1.69
CA GLU A 215 6.68 -0.03 -1.17
C GLU A 215 7.24 -0.93 -0.06
N ALA A 216 8.51 -1.33 -0.13
CA ALA A 216 9.16 -2.05 0.96
C ALA A 216 9.27 -1.21 2.24
N GLY A 217 9.40 0.12 2.10
CA GLY A 217 9.36 1.07 3.22
C GLY A 217 8.01 1.03 3.92
N HIS A 218 6.92 1.19 3.16
CA HIS A 218 5.55 1.07 3.66
C HIS A 218 5.31 -0.27 4.34
N PHE A 219 5.71 -1.37 3.69
CA PHE A 219 5.55 -2.73 4.22
C PHE A 219 6.24 -2.90 5.58
N LEU A 220 7.53 -2.55 5.66
CA LEU A 220 8.32 -2.73 6.88
C LEU A 220 7.79 -1.87 8.02
N VAL A 221 7.58 -0.57 7.78
CA VAL A 221 7.13 0.35 8.84
C VAL A 221 5.74 -0.02 9.32
N ALA A 222 4.82 -0.38 8.42
CA ALA A 222 3.48 -0.83 8.81
C ALA A 222 3.54 -2.08 9.70
N TYR A 223 4.32 -3.08 9.32
CA TYR A 223 4.47 -4.30 10.11
C TYR A 223 4.99 -4.01 11.53
N LEU A 224 6.03 -3.17 11.64
CA LEU A 224 6.61 -2.79 12.93
C LEU A 224 5.68 -1.87 13.75
N MET A 225 4.77 -1.15 13.12
CA MET A 225 3.72 -0.34 13.78
C MET A 225 2.49 -1.17 14.20
N GLY A 226 2.43 -2.46 13.81
CA GLY A 226 1.34 -3.37 14.14
C GLY A 226 0.19 -3.32 13.14
N PHE A 227 0.45 -2.91 11.90
CA PHE A 227 -0.47 -3.00 10.77
C PHE A 227 -0.05 -4.19 9.90
N MET A 228 -0.88 -5.23 9.85
CA MET A 228 -0.55 -6.43 9.08
C MET A 228 -0.69 -6.15 7.57
N PRO A 229 0.36 -6.32 6.76
CA PRO A 229 0.23 -6.24 5.30
C PRO A 229 -0.67 -7.36 4.79
N LYS A 230 -1.61 -7.02 3.92
CA LYS A 230 -2.54 -7.95 3.27
C LYS A 230 -2.04 -8.37 1.89
N SER A 231 -1.60 -7.39 1.12
CA SER A 231 -1.06 -7.58 -0.22
C SER A 231 -0.23 -6.36 -0.63
N TYR A 232 0.69 -6.56 -1.55
CA TYR A 232 1.47 -5.49 -2.15
C TYR A 232 1.45 -5.61 -3.67
N THR A 233 1.57 -4.47 -4.33
CA THR A 233 1.72 -4.39 -5.79
C THR A 233 2.87 -3.46 -6.10
N LEU A 234 3.77 -3.93 -6.96
CA LEU A 234 4.90 -3.13 -7.34
C LEU A 234 4.60 -2.28 -8.55
N SER A 235 3.60 -2.59 -9.39
CA SER A 235 3.22 -1.84 -10.59
C SER A 235 1.71 -1.66 -10.71
N SER A 236 1.27 -0.65 -11.47
CA SER A 236 -0.14 -0.43 -11.81
C SER A 236 -0.71 -1.59 -12.61
N LEU A 237 0.11 -2.26 -13.43
CA LEU A 237 -0.31 -3.45 -14.18
C LEU A 237 -0.56 -4.64 -13.25
N ASP A 238 0.33 -4.87 -12.28
CA ASP A 238 0.11 -5.89 -11.26
C ASP A 238 -1.16 -5.60 -10.44
N ALA A 239 -1.41 -4.32 -10.12
CA ALA A 239 -2.62 -3.89 -9.43
C ALA A 239 -3.89 -4.12 -10.25
N PHE A 240 -3.87 -3.79 -11.54
CA PHE A 240 -4.98 -4.07 -12.44
C PHE A 240 -5.24 -5.58 -12.57
N GLN A 241 -4.20 -6.40 -12.76
CA GLN A 241 -4.35 -7.85 -12.89
C GLN A 241 -4.85 -8.52 -11.62
N ARG A 242 -4.42 -8.04 -10.44
CA ARG A 242 -4.79 -8.64 -9.15
C ARG A 242 -6.13 -8.14 -8.61
N PHE A 243 -6.45 -6.86 -8.81
CA PHE A 243 -7.61 -6.21 -8.20
C PHE A 243 -8.65 -5.71 -9.20
N GLY A 244 -8.37 -5.77 -10.51
CA GLY A 244 -9.27 -5.28 -11.56
C GLY A 244 -9.46 -3.76 -11.55
N ALA A 245 -8.63 -3.02 -10.82
CA ALA A 245 -8.77 -1.58 -10.63
C ALA A 245 -7.80 -0.83 -11.54
N LEU A 246 -8.34 0.04 -12.41
CA LEU A 246 -7.54 0.86 -13.34
C LEU A 246 -6.97 2.12 -12.67
N ASN A 247 -7.50 2.53 -11.53
CA ASN A 247 -7.09 3.74 -10.80
C ASN A 247 -6.17 3.45 -9.59
N VAL A 248 -5.64 2.23 -9.49
CA VAL A 248 -4.77 1.81 -8.38
C VAL A 248 -3.36 1.64 -8.93
N GLN A 249 -2.43 2.43 -8.40
CA GLN A 249 -1.00 2.34 -8.71
C GLN A 249 -0.33 1.30 -7.79
N ALA A 250 0.99 1.14 -7.92
CA ALA A 250 1.80 0.44 -6.92
C ALA A 250 1.46 0.93 -5.51
N GLY A 251 1.35 -0.02 -4.59
CA GLY A 251 0.86 0.23 -3.25
C GLY A 251 0.84 -1.02 -2.38
N THR A 252 0.91 -0.80 -1.08
CA THR A 252 0.70 -1.81 -0.02
C THR A 252 -0.68 -1.63 0.60
N THR A 253 -1.39 -2.75 0.76
CA THR A 253 -2.69 -2.81 1.44
C THR A 253 -2.54 -3.45 2.81
N PHE A 254 -3.30 -2.99 3.78
CA PHE A 254 -3.19 -3.41 5.17
C PHE A 254 -4.52 -3.95 5.70
N ILE A 255 -4.43 -4.76 6.75
CA ILE A 255 -5.58 -5.21 7.54
C ILE A 255 -5.77 -4.22 8.70
N ASP A 256 -6.69 -3.27 8.53
CA ASP A 256 -6.80 -2.05 9.34
C ASP A 256 -8.21 -1.85 9.94
N PHE A 257 -8.86 -2.93 10.41
CA PHE A 257 -10.22 -2.89 10.96
C PHE A 257 -10.44 -1.85 12.06
N GLU A 258 -9.48 -1.72 12.97
CA GLU A 258 -9.56 -0.77 14.09
C GLU A 258 -9.52 0.67 13.59
N PHE A 259 -8.64 0.97 12.65
CA PHE A 259 -8.51 2.28 12.04
C PHE A 259 -9.76 2.65 11.22
N GLN A 260 -10.28 1.72 10.40
CA GLN A 260 -11.50 1.97 9.63
C GLN A 260 -12.69 2.28 10.55
N ALA A 261 -12.86 1.52 11.64
CA ALA A 261 -13.92 1.78 12.62
C ALA A 261 -13.76 3.14 13.33
N GLU A 262 -12.53 3.52 13.67
CA GLU A 262 -12.23 4.83 14.25
C GLU A 262 -12.56 5.99 13.28
N VAL A 263 -12.17 5.86 12.02
CA VAL A 263 -12.48 6.84 10.97
C VAL A 263 -13.99 6.96 10.76
N GLU A 264 -14.71 5.83 10.68
CA GLU A 264 -16.17 5.81 10.55
C GLU A 264 -16.88 6.46 11.75
N SER A 265 -16.30 6.34 12.94
CA SER A 265 -16.80 6.98 14.16
C SER A 265 -16.52 8.50 14.22
N GLY A 266 -15.72 9.02 13.27
CA GLY A 266 -15.29 10.42 13.24
C GLY A 266 -14.25 10.78 14.30
N LYS A 267 -13.67 9.79 14.99
CA LYS A 267 -12.67 9.96 16.04
C LYS A 267 -11.57 8.92 15.88
N VAL A 268 -10.38 9.38 15.51
CA VAL A 268 -9.17 8.54 15.48
C VAL A 268 -8.39 8.75 16.77
N SER A 269 -7.97 7.65 17.39
CA SER A 269 -7.17 7.69 18.62
C SER A 269 -5.78 8.25 18.32
N SER A 270 -5.16 8.91 19.30
CA SER A 270 -3.82 9.50 19.11
C SER A 270 -2.78 8.46 18.69
N GLY A 271 -2.82 7.28 19.33
CA GLY A 271 -1.90 6.19 19.01
C GLY A 271 -2.09 5.61 17.60
N THR A 272 -3.32 5.51 17.12
CA THR A 272 -3.58 5.08 15.74
C THR A 272 -3.13 6.12 14.73
N LEU A 273 -3.41 7.41 14.98
CA LEU A 273 -2.94 8.50 14.13
C LEU A 273 -1.40 8.55 14.05
N ASP A 274 -0.72 8.33 15.17
CA ASP A 274 0.74 8.26 15.24
C ASP A 274 1.31 7.19 14.32
N LYS A 275 0.76 5.97 14.38
CA LYS A 275 1.16 4.84 13.53
C LYS A 275 0.88 5.12 12.05
N VAL A 276 -0.33 5.57 11.74
CA VAL A 276 -0.75 5.89 10.36
C VAL A 276 0.10 7.01 9.77
N SER A 277 0.47 8.02 10.58
CA SER A 277 1.37 9.10 10.14
C SER A 277 2.76 8.57 9.79
N CYS A 278 3.29 7.62 10.57
CA CYS A 278 4.58 7.01 10.25
C CYS A 278 4.51 6.13 9.00
N ILE A 279 3.44 5.35 8.84
CA ILE A 279 3.21 4.51 7.66
C ILE A 279 3.12 5.40 6.41
N ALA A 280 2.29 6.44 6.40
CA ALA A 280 2.14 7.35 5.27
C ALA A 280 3.48 7.94 4.78
N LEU A 281 4.41 8.19 5.70
CA LEU A 281 5.69 8.82 5.38
C LEU A 281 6.81 7.80 5.08
N ALA A 282 6.55 6.50 5.20
CA ALA A 282 7.57 5.45 5.10
C ALA A 282 8.18 5.31 3.70
N GLY A 283 7.36 5.39 2.66
CA GLY A 283 7.85 5.36 1.28
C GLY A 283 8.75 6.56 0.97
N VAL A 284 8.27 7.78 1.24
CA VAL A 284 9.03 9.03 1.08
C VAL A 284 10.33 9.02 1.90
N ALA A 285 10.27 8.53 3.14
CA ALA A 285 11.44 8.39 3.99
C ALA A 285 12.49 7.44 3.42
N THR A 286 12.03 6.34 2.84
CA THR A 286 12.91 5.40 2.17
C THR A 286 13.60 6.05 0.98
N GLU A 287 12.84 6.74 0.13
CA GLU A 287 13.42 7.39 -1.05
C GLU A 287 14.45 8.45 -0.67
N TYR A 288 14.16 9.23 0.38
CA TYR A 288 15.11 10.19 0.93
C TYR A 288 16.39 9.51 1.45
N LEU A 289 16.27 8.40 2.19
CA LEU A 289 17.43 7.70 2.75
C LEU A 289 18.31 7.03 1.69
N VAL A 290 17.70 6.50 0.63
CA VAL A 290 18.42 5.75 -0.41
C VAL A 290 18.94 6.67 -1.52
N TYR A 291 18.17 7.70 -1.90
CA TYR A 291 18.44 8.53 -3.09
C TYR A 291 18.69 10.02 -2.76
N GLY A 292 18.55 10.43 -1.51
CA GLY A 292 18.74 11.81 -1.05
C GLY A 292 17.59 12.77 -1.36
N VAL A 293 16.66 12.37 -2.23
CA VAL A 293 15.45 13.13 -2.62
C VAL A 293 14.31 12.16 -2.90
N ALA A 294 13.12 12.51 -2.41
CA ALA A 294 11.88 11.83 -2.77
C ALA A 294 11.38 12.29 -4.14
N GLU A 295 10.99 11.35 -4.98
CA GLU A 295 10.33 11.58 -6.27
C GLU A 295 8.85 11.12 -6.19
N GLY A 296 8.55 10.08 -5.41
CA GLY A 296 7.20 9.56 -5.16
C GLY A 296 6.54 10.00 -3.84
N GLY A 297 5.34 9.47 -3.56
CA GLY A 297 4.67 9.61 -2.25
C GLY A 297 3.79 10.85 -2.03
N VAL A 298 3.53 11.65 -3.07
CA VAL A 298 2.63 12.82 -2.97
C VAL A 298 1.20 12.40 -2.58
N ALA A 299 0.69 11.29 -3.12
CA ALA A 299 -0.63 10.80 -2.72
C ALA A 299 -0.66 10.31 -1.27
N ASP A 300 0.42 9.66 -0.78
CA ASP A 300 0.54 9.28 0.63
C ASP A 300 0.47 10.52 1.55
N ILE A 301 1.19 11.59 1.20
CA ILE A 301 1.17 12.87 1.93
C ILE A 301 -0.22 13.52 1.87
N ASN A 302 -0.87 13.54 0.71
CA ASN A 302 -2.19 14.13 0.54
C ASN A 302 -3.28 13.35 1.30
N GLN A 303 -3.18 12.01 1.37
CA GLN A 303 -4.07 11.19 2.18
C GLN A 303 -3.90 11.51 3.66
N LEU A 304 -2.67 11.64 4.14
CA LEU A 304 -2.38 12.02 5.52
C LEU A 304 -2.90 13.43 5.85
N ASP A 305 -2.66 14.42 5.00
CA ASP A 305 -3.18 15.79 5.16
C ASP A 305 -4.72 15.81 5.14
N GLY A 306 -5.35 15.05 4.24
CA GLY A 306 -6.80 14.88 4.18
C GLY A 306 -7.37 14.30 5.49
N LEU A 307 -6.73 13.26 6.03
CA LEU A 307 -7.10 12.67 7.32
C LEU A 307 -7.00 13.70 8.46
N MET A 308 -5.90 14.45 8.55
CA MET A 308 -5.71 15.47 9.58
C MET A 308 -6.76 16.59 9.48
N LYS A 309 -7.13 17.00 8.26
CA LYS A 309 -8.21 17.97 8.00
C LYS A 309 -9.58 17.45 8.45
N ILE A 310 -9.92 16.20 8.14
CA ILE A 310 -11.17 15.57 8.59
C ILE A 310 -11.25 15.52 10.12
N LEU A 311 -10.12 15.25 10.78
CA LEU A 311 -10.01 15.25 12.24
C LEU A 311 -9.97 16.66 12.86
N GLY A 312 -10.03 17.73 12.06
CA GLY A 312 -10.06 19.11 12.54
C GLY A 312 -8.73 19.60 13.12
N PHE A 313 -7.59 19.05 12.68
CA PHE A 313 -6.28 19.51 13.15
C PHE A 313 -5.97 20.90 12.61
N THR A 314 -5.37 21.74 13.46
CA THR A 314 -4.77 23.00 13.01
C THR A 314 -3.47 22.71 12.26
N GLN A 315 -3.07 23.60 11.35
CA GLN A 315 -1.80 23.46 10.60
C GLN A 315 -0.60 23.24 11.53
N ARG A 316 -0.51 24.00 12.62
CA ARG A 316 0.57 23.84 13.62
C ARG A 316 0.60 22.45 14.25
N LYS A 317 -0.58 21.86 14.51
CA LYS A 317 -0.68 20.52 15.10
C LYS A 317 -0.33 19.45 14.07
N ALA A 318 -0.80 19.61 12.83
CA ALA A 318 -0.44 18.76 11.70
C ALA A 318 1.08 18.76 11.47
N ASP A 319 1.71 19.94 11.41
CA ASP A 319 3.16 20.07 11.25
C ASP A 319 3.93 19.36 12.37
N SER A 320 3.49 19.53 13.62
CA SER A 320 4.12 18.85 14.76
C SER A 320 4.00 17.33 14.64
N GLN A 321 2.84 16.83 14.20
CA GLN A 321 2.59 15.41 13.98
C GLN A 321 3.49 14.86 12.87
N VAL A 322 3.54 15.55 11.73
CA VAL A 322 4.39 15.18 10.59
C VAL A 322 5.85 15.12 11.01
N ARG A 323 6.38 16.14 11.71
CA ARG A 323 7.79 16.14 12.15
C ARG A 323 8.11 14.98 13.08
N TRP A 324 7.24 14.69 14.04
CA TRP A 324 7.40 13.55 14.93
C TRP A 324 7.38 12.22 14.16
N ALA A 325 6.44 12.07 13.21
CA ALA A 325 6.33 10.87 12.39
C ALA A 325 7.54 10.69 11.47
N VAL A 326 8.04 11.76 10.84
CA VAL A 326 9.28 11.74 10.04
C VAL A 326 10.45 11.24 10.88
N LEU A 327 10.65 11.78 12.09
CA LEU A 327 11.75 11.38 12.96
C LEU A 327 11.71 9.88 13.29
N ASN A 328 10.54 9.37 13.67
CA ASN A 328 10.35 7.96 14.00
C ASN A 328 10.58 7.06 12.79
N THR A 329 9.95 7.40 11.68
CA THR A 329 10.00 6.62 10.43
C THR A 329 11.44 6.54 9.91
N VAL A 330 12.15 7.66 9.86
CA VAL A 330 13.56 7.70 9.45
C VAL A 330 14.43 6.92 10.44
N SER A 331 14.16 6.99 11.75
CA SER A 331 14.93 6.25 12.76
C SER A 331 14.74 4.73 12.65
N ILE A 332 13.52 4.26 12.38
CA ILE A 332 13.22 2.84 12.12
C ILE A 332 13.95 2.37 10.86
N LEU A 333 13.78 3.10 9.75
CA LEU A 333 14.38 2.72 8.46
C LEU A 333 15.91 2.76 8.48
N ARG A 334 16.52 3.70 9.20
CA ARG A 334 17.99 3.76 9.37
C ARG A 334 18.52 2.57 10.17
N ARG A 335 17.83 2.15 11.24
CA ARG A 335 18.23 0.98 12.04
C ARG A 335 18.18 -0.31 11.22
N HIS A 336 17.17 -0.43 10.36
CA HIS A 336 16.87 -1.67 9.64
C HIS A 336 17.09 -1.57 8.13
N LEU A 337 18.03 -0.73 7.67
CA LEU A 337 18.24 -0.46 6.24
C LEU A 337 18.63 -1.71 5.43
N ASN A 338 19.38 -2.63 6.04
CA ASN A 338 19.77 -3.89 5.43
C ASN A 338 18.56 -4.83 5.24
N LEU A 339 17.71 -4.95 6.27
CA LEU A 339 16.45 -5.70 6.19
C LEU A 339 15.53 -5.08 5.15
N HIS A 340 15.38 -3.75 5.14
CA HIS A 340 14.61 -3.03 4.13
C HIS A 340 15.08 -3.34 2.70
N SER A 341 16.39 -3.37 2.46
CA SER A 341 16.94 -3.68 1.15
C SER A 341 16.64 -5.13 0.74
N LYS A 342 16.83 -6.10 1.64
CA LYS A 342 16.48 -7.52 1.38
C LYS A 342 14.97 -7.69 1.13
N LEU A 343 14.13 -6.96 1.87
CA LEU A 343 12.69 -6.98 1.70
C LEU A 343 12.29 -6.44 0.32
N ALA A 344 12.92 -5.37 -0.16
CA ALA A 344 12.70 -4.85 -1.51
C ALA A 344 13.07 -5.88 -2.59
N ASP A 345 14.15 -6.65 -2.39
CA ASP A 345 14.54 -7.74 -3.29
C ASP A 345 13.52 -8.89 -3.29
N TYR A 346 13.03 -9.28 -2.11
CA TYR A 346 11.95 -10.28 -1.98
C TYR A 346 10.68 -9.82 -2.68
N MET A 347 10.29 -8.56 -2.48
CA MET A 347 9.10 -8.00 -3.12
C MET A 347 9.27 -7.97 -4.65
N THR A 348 10.45 -7.60 -5.14
CA THR A 348 10.80 -7.57 -6.57
C THR A 348 10.80 -8.97 -7.18
N ALA A 349 11.21 -9.98 -6.41
CA ALA A 349 11.14 -11.39 -6.81
C ALA A 349 9.71 -11.97 -6.77
N GLY A 350 8.70 -11.18 -6.39
CA GLY A 350 7.30 -11.61 -6.36
C GLY A 350 6.96 -12.57 -5.22
N LYS A 351 7.73 -12.53 -4.12
CA LYS A 351 7.49 -13.36 -2.94
C LYS A 351 6.13 -13.08 -2.30
N SER A 352 5.54 -14.08 -1.66
CA SER A 352 4.28 -13.88 -0.95
C SER A 352 4.45 -12.93 0.24
N VAL A 353 3.37 -12.29 0.69
CA VAL A 353 3.36 -11.41 1.87
C VAL A 353 3.94 -12.12 3.09
N LEU A 354 3.61 -13.41 3.28
CA LEU A 354 4.08 -14.17 4.45
C LEU A 354 5.54 -14.60 4.33
N GLU A 355 6.07 -14.81 3.12
CA GLU A 355 7.52 -14.96 2.94
C GLU A 355 8.25 -13.67 3.31
N CYS A 356 7.70 -12.51 2.96
CA CYS A 356 8.24 -11.20 3.36
C CYS A 356 8.16 -10.99 4.88
N VAL A 357 7.04 -11.35 5.52
CA VAL A 357 6.93 -11.29 6.99
C VAL A 357 7.91 -12.28 7.65
N GLY A 358 8.06 -13.48 7.09
CA GLY A 358 9.03 -14.45 7.58
C GLY A 358 10.46 -13.93 7.55
N LEU A 359 10.85 -13.20 6.49
CA LEU A 359 12.14 -12.53 6.41
C LEU A 359 12.31 -11.49 7.54
N ILE A 360 11.29 -10.68 7.80
CA ILE A 360 11.32 -9.66 8.87
C ILE A 360 11.52 -10.33 10.23
N GLU A 361 10.74 -11.37 10.52
CA GLU A 361 10.82 -12.10 11.79
C GLU A 361 12.16 -12.81 11.97
N GLU A 362 12.74 -13.37 10.89
CA GLU A 362 14.05 -14.03 10.93
C GLU A 362 15.19 -13.03 11.19
N GLU A 363 15.20 -11.91 10.48
CA GLU A 363 16.26 -10.90 10.64
C GLU A 363 16.16 -10.15 11.97
N LEU A 364 14.95 -9.99 12.53
CA LEU A 364 14.72 -9.29 13.79
C LEU A 364 14.70 -10.21 15.03
N ALA A 365 14.78 -11.53 14.86
CA ALA A 365 14.72 -12.50 15.97
C ALA A 365 15.75 -12.23 17.08
N ASN A 366 16.92 -11.68 16.72
CA ASN A 366 18.01 -11.37 17.66
C ASN A 366 18.20 -9.86 17.89
N CYS A 367 17.30 -9.01 17.39
CA CYS A 367 17.40 -7.57 17.55
C CYS A 367 16.75 -7.13 18.88
N SER A 368 17.55 -6.55 19.77
CA SER A 368 17.06 -5.97 21.03
C SER A 368 16.39 -4.60 20.86
N ASN A 369 16.55 -3.96 19.70
CA ASN A 369 16.10 -2.59 19.43
C ASN A 369 15.38 -2.55 18.07
N ILE A 370 14.08 -2.83 18.08
CA ILE A 370 13.21 -2.90 16.89
C ILE A 370 12.64 -1.52 16.55
#